data_AF-A0A9W8GP89-F1
#
_entry.id   AF-A0A9W8GP89-F1
#
_cell.length_a   1.000
_cell.length_b   1.000
_cell.length_c   1.000
_cell.angle_alpha   90.00
_cell.angle_beta   90.00
_cell.angle_gamma   90.00
#
_symmetry.space_group_name_H-M   'P 1'
#
loop_
_entity.id
_entity.type
_entity.pdbx_description
1 polymer ?
#
loop_
_entity_poly.entity_id
_entity_poly.type
_entity_poly.pdbx_seq_one_letter_code
_entity_poly.pdbx_strand_id
1 'polypeptide(L)'
;MHLHGHAFQVTEYGPSGVPPDPNAPPIPVRRFSDWPMRRDTFVVPAFHYAKVRFCADNPGVWMFHCHMDVHFAMGLAITFVEAPDVLQRQQTIPQALLDMCHRQGIVTSGNGAGNSGFNLTGLPPIPN
;
A
#
# COMPACT_ATOMS: atom_id res chain seq x y z
N MET A 1 -9.17 1.13 0.63
CA MET A 1 -7.82 0.59 0.48
C MET A 1 -7.59 0.24 -0.96
N HIS A 2 -6.52 0.77 -1.55
CA HIS A 2 -6.11 0.58 -2.93
C HIS A 2 -4.71 -0.02 -2.98
N LEU A 3 -4.48 -1.00 -3.86
CA LEU A 3 -3.18 -1.63 -4.11
C LEU A 3 -2.74 -1.35 -5.54
N HIS A 4 -1.55 -0.78 -5.70
CA HIS A 4 -0.93 -0.59 -7.01
C HIS A 4 -0.43 -1.93 -7.57
N GLY A 5 -0.32 -2.03 -8.89
CA GLY A 5 0.27 -3.18 -9.58
C GLY A 5 -0.58 -4.46 -9.62
N HIS A 6 -1.66 -4.54 -8.83
CA HIS A 6 -2.42 -5.77 -8.63
C HIS A 6 -3.93 -5.56 -8.53
N ALA A 7 -4.70 -6.50 -9.09
CA ALA A 7 -6.10 -6.70 -8.73
C ALA A 7 -6.21 -7.85 -7.73
N PHE A 8 -6.34 -7.51 -6.44
CA PHE A 8 -6.40 -8.47 -5.34
C PHE A 8 -7.78 -9.12 -5.21
N GLN A 9 -7.80 -10.32 -4.61
CA GLN A 9 -9.02 -11.02 -4.21
C GLN A 9 -9.41 -10.65 -2.78
N VAL A 10 -10.67 -10.31 -2.55
CA VAL A 10 -11.22 -10.15 -1.20
C VAL A 10 -11.79 -11.49 -0.75
N THR A 11 -11.16 -12.14 0.23
CA THR A 11 -11.52 -13.50 0.68
C THR A 11 -12.42 -13.50 1.90
N GLU A 12 -12.36 -12.45 2.71
CA GLU A 12 -13.22 -12.27 3.88
C GLU A 12 -13.45 -10.79 4.14
N TYR A 13 -14.63 -10.44 4.64
CA TYR A 13 -14.98 -9.10 5.06
C TYR A 13 -15.96 -9.18 6.23
N GLY A 14 -15.76 -8.38 7.28
CA GLY A 14 -16.62 -8.45 8.47
C GLY A 14 -16.26 -7.41 9.53
N PRO A 15 -16.92 -7.45 10.70
CA PRO A 15 -16.64 -6.53 11.80
C PRO A 15 -15.26 -6.80 12.42
N SER A 16 -14.54 -5.76 12.82
CA SER A 16 -13.21 -5.87 13.44
C SER A 16 -13.24 -6.17 14.94
N GLY A 17 -14.41 -6.49 15.50
CA GLY A 17 -14.59 -6.89 16.90
C GLY A 17 -14.89 -5.76 17.88
N VAL A 18 -14.86 -4.49 17.46
CA VAL A 18 -15.34 -3.35 18.25
C VAL A 18 -16.62 -2.83 17.59
N PRO A 19 -17.81 -3.13 18.11
CA PRO A 19 -19.03 -2.59 17.54
C PRO A 19 -19.09 -1.07 17.76
N PRO A 20 -19.51 -0.27 16.76
CA PRO A 20 -19.70 1.18 16.94
C PRO A 20 -20.73 1.51 18.01
N ASP A 21 -21.70 0.63 18.22
CA ASP A 21 -22.74 0.70 19.24
C ASP A 21 -22.85 -0.68 19.93
N PRO A 22 -22.71 -0.77 21.27
CA PRO A 22 -22.90 -2.03 22.01
C PRO A 22 -24.24 -2.72 21.77
N ASN A 23 -25.26 -1.99 21.34
CA ASN A 23 -26.61 -2.49 21.06
C ASN A 23 -26.86 -2.76 19.56
N ALA A 24 -25.88 -2.52 18.69
CA ALA A 24 -26.03 -2.79 17.26
C ALA A 24 -26.22 -4.29 17.00
N PRO A 25 -27.05 -4.66 16.00
CA PRO A 25 -27.17 -6.06 15.61
C PRO A 25 -25.81 -6.60 15.13
N PRO A 26 -25.50 -7.87 15.41
CA PRO A 26 -24.23 -8.46 14.99
C PRO A 26 -24.09 -8.43 13.48
N ILE A 27 -22.96 -7.88 13.01
CA ILE A 27 -22.64 -7.84 11.58
C ILE A 27 -22.03 -9.20 11.18
N PRO A 28 -22.60 -9.94 10.22
CA PRO A 28 -22.07 -11.25 9.86
C PRO A 28 -20.74 -11.11 9.13
N VAL A 29 -19.81 -12.02 9.42
CA VAL A 29 -18.60 -12.19 8.62
C VAL A 29 -18.97 -12.81 7.28
N ARG A 30 -18.62 -12.14 6.19
CA ARG A 30 -18.75 -12.65 4.81
C ARG A 30 -17.44 -13.32 4.41
N ARG A 31 -17.47 -14.64 4.21
CA ARG A 31 -16.40 -15.41 3.59
C ARG A 31 -16.76 -15.67 2.13
N PHE A 32 -15.85 -15.39 1.23
CA PHE A 32 -16.06 -15.62 -0.20
C PHE A 32 -15.60 -17.03 -0.60
N SER A 33 -16.28 -17.59 -1.60
CA SER A 33 -16.08 -18.96 -2.14
C SER A 33 -14.78 -19.08 -2.97
N ASP A 34 -14.62 -20.18 -3.71
CA ASP A 34 -13.48 -20.53 -4.57
C ASP A 34 -13.09 -19.43 -5.57
N TRP A 35 -14.05 -18.59 -5.94
CA TRP A 35 -13.89 -17.48 -6.89
C TRP A 35 -14.23 -16.12 -6.25
N PRO A 36 -13.38 -15.58 -5.35
CA PRO A 36 -13.64 -14.29 -4.74
C PRO A 36 -13.55 -13.14 -5.76
N MET A 37 -14.27 -12.06 -5.48
CA MET A 37 -14.20 -10.81 -6.26
C MET A 37 -12.75 -10.33 -6.37
N ARG A 38 -12.35 -9.91 -7.58
CA ARG A 38 -11.05 -9.29 -7.87
C ARG A 38 -11.22 -7.80 -8.19
N ARG A 39 -10.42 -6.94 -7.55
CA ARG A 39 -10.34 -5.50 -7.81
C ARG A 39 -9.09 -4.88 -7.19
N ASP A 40 -8.76 -3.67 -7.60
CA ASP A 40 -7.62 -2.89 -7.07
C ASP A 40 -7.98 -2.04 -5.83
N THR A 41 -9.26 -1.76 -5.60
CA THR A 41 -9.71 -0.83 -4.55
C THR A 41 -10.92 -1.37 -3.81
N PHE A 42 -10.86 -1.53 -2.50
CA PHE A 42 -11.97 -1.99 -1.67
C PHE A 42 -12.24 -1.03 -0.51
N VAL A 43 -13.50 -0.69 -0.28
CA VAL A 43 -13.92 0.16 0.85
C VAL A 43 -14.01 -0.70 2.10
N VAL A 44 -13.29 -0.31 3.15
CA VAL A 44 -13.42 -0.90 4.49
C VAL A 44 -14.17 0.11 5.35
N PRO A 45 -15.46 -0.11 5.65
CA PRO A 45 -16.20 0.79 6.53
C PRO A 45 -15.58 0.84 7.93
N ALA A 46 -15.94 1.88 8.69
CA ALA A 46 -15.51 2.01 10.08
C ALA A 46 -15.84 0.72 10.87
N PHE A 47 -14.94 0.29 11.75
CA PHE A 47 -15.12 -0.90 12.60
C PHE A 47 -15.24 -2.23 11.84
N HIS A 48 -14.71 -2.29 10.61
CA HIS A 48 -14.64 -3.51 9.80
C HIS A 48 -13.20 -3.85 9.44
N TYR A 49 -13.00 -5.07 8.94
CA TYR A 49 -11.77 -5.53 8.30
C TYR A 49 -12.09 -6.14 6.94
N ALA A 50 -11.06 -6.26 6.10
CA ALA A 50 -11.08 -7.08 4.91
C ALA A 50 -9.81 -7.95 4.88
N LYS A 51 -9.95 -9.23 4.53
CA LYS A 51 -8.82 -10.11 4.19
C LYS A 51 -8.68 -10.11 2.68
N VAL A 52 -7.48 -9.80 2.22
CA VAL A 52 -7.13 -9.79 0.80
C VAL A 52 -6.00 -10.74 0.53
N ARG A 53 -5.96 -11.29 -0.69
CA ARG A 53 -4.81 -12.02 -1.22
C ARG A 53 -4.51 -11.57 -2.64
N PHE A 54 -3.23 -11.53 -2.99
CA PHE A 54 -2.74 -11.30 -4.34
C PHE A 54 -1.54 -12.21 -4.60
N CYS A 55 -1.23 -12.44 -5.87
CA CYS A 55 -0.01 -13.16 -6.24
C CYS A 55 1.09 -12.12 -6.44
N ALA A 56 2.29 -12.38 -5.92
CA ALA A 56 3.45 -11.53 -6.16
C ALA A 56 4.11 -11.93 -7.50
N ASP A 57 3.43 -11.62 -8.60
CA ASP A 57 3.80 -11.96 -9.99
C ASP A 57 4.13 -10.73 -10.86
N ASN A 58 4.27 -9.55 -10.27
CA ASN A 58 4.55 -8.28 -10.94
C ASN A 58 5.68 -7.52 -10.22
N PRO A 59 6.96 -7.80 -10.54
CA PRO A 59 8.12 -7.15 -9.89
C PRO A 59 8.02 -5.62 -9.91
N GLY A 60 8.16 -4.98 -8.76
CA GLY A 60 7.92 -3.54 -8.63
C GLY A 60 7.89 -3.03 -7.20
N VAL A 61 7.61 -1.74 -7.05
CA VAL A 61 7.43 -1.07 -5.77
C VAL A 61 6.00 -0.51 -5.73
N TRP A 62 5.12 -1.17 -4.97
CA TRP A 62 3.68 -0.96 -5.04
C TRP A 62 3.13 -0.39 -3.73
N MET A 63 2.46 0.76 -3.82
CA MET A 63 1.80 1.35 -2.67
C MET A 63 0.49 0.64 -2.35
N PHE A 64 0.24 0.41 -1.06
CA PHE A 64 -1.05 0.01 -0.53
C PHE A 64 -1.53 1.06 0.47
N HIS A 65 -2.59 1.78 0.12
CA HIS A 65 -2.97 2.97 0.88
C HIS A 65 -4.48 3.20 0.91
N CYS A 66 -4.92 4.10 1.78
CA CYS A 66 -6.26 4.63 1.71
C CYS A 66 -6.37 5.60 0.53
N HIS A 67 -7.43 5.47 -0.28
CA HIS A 67 -7.65 6.31 -1.46
C HIS A 67 -8.48 7.56 -1.11
N MET A 68 -8.44 7.98 0.15
CA MET A 68 -8.94 9.26 0.63
C MET A 68 -7.73 10.15 0.84
N ASP A 69 -7.63 11.25 0.09
CA ASP A 69 -6.43 12.10 0.03
C ASP A 69 -5.97 12.56 1.41
N VAL A 70 -6.90 12.93 2.29
CA VAL A 70 -6.61 13.34 3.68
C VAL A 70 -5.95 12.20 4.46
N HIS A 71 -6.48 10.98 4.39
CA HIS A 71 -5.89 9.84 5.10
C HIS A 71 -4.54 9.41 4.51
N PHE A 72 -4.38 9.54 3.19
CA PHE A 72 -3.10 9.29 2.52
C PHE A 72 -2.04 10.31 2.98
N ALA A 73 -2.38 11.59 3.00
CA ALA A 73 -1.49 12.66 3.47
C ALA A 73 -1.09 12.49 4.95
N MET A 74 -2.00 11.99 5.78
CA MET A 74 -1.74 11.64 7.19
C MET A 74 -0.88 10.36 7.36
N GLY A 75 -0.47 9.71 6.28
CA GLY A 75 0.43 8.57 6.29
C GLY A 75 -0.23 7.19 6.32
N LEU A 76 -1.52 7.06 5.99
CA LEU A 76 -2.20 5.75 5.89
C LEU A 76 -1.82 5.02 4.58
N ALA A 77 -0.55 4.64 4.49
CA ALA A 77 0.07 3.96 3.37
C ALA A 77 1.17 3.01 3.84
N ILE A 78 1.36 1.93 3.10
CA ILE A 78 2.55 1.08 3.15
C ILE A 78 3.04 0.82 1.72
N THR A 79 4.25 0.33 1.60
CA THR A 79 4.85 -0.01 0.30
C THR A 79 5.32 -1.46 0.30
N PHE A 80 4.90 -2.21 -0.71
CA PHE A 80 5.44 -3.53 -1.02
C PHE A 80 6.62 -3.39 -1.98
N VAL A 81 7.77 -3.99 -1.64
CA VAL A 81 8.92 -4.14 -2.54
C VAL A 81 8.90 -5.58 -3.04
N GLU A 82 8.40 -5.76 -4.26
CA GLU A 82 8.13 -7.06 -4.85
C GLU A 82 9.26 -7.49 -5.79
N ALA A 83 9.86 -8.65 -5.49
CA ALA A 83 10.93 -9.27 -6.27
C ALA A 83 12.04 -8.27 -6.69
N PRO A 84 12.72 -7.59 -5.75
CA PRO A 84 13.67 -6.51 -6.06
C PRO A 84 14.84 -6.98 -6.93
N ASP A 85 15.27 -8.23 -6.78
CA ASP A 85 16.32 -8.85 -7.58
C ASP A 85 15.89 -9.09 -9.04
N VAL A 86 14.61 -9.39 -9.28
CA VAL A 86 14.03 -9.51 -10.63
C VAL A 86 13.80 -8.13 -11.24
N LEU A 87 13.26 -7.20 -10.45
CA LEU A 87 13.03 -5.81 -10.86
C LEU A 87 14.31 -5.16 -11.41
N GLN A 88 15.43 -5.30 -10.69
CA GLN A 88 16.73 -4.76 -11.09
C GLN A 88 17.28 -5.35 -12.41
N ARG A 89 16.86 -6.56 -12.77
CA ARG A 89 17.27 -7.23 -14.01
C ARG A 89 16.39 -6.86 -15.21
N GLN A 90 15.14 -6.46 -14.95
CA GLN A 90 14.14 -6.22 -16.00
C GLN A 90 13.91 -4.74 -16.29
N GLN A 91 14.15 -3.86 -15.32
CA GLN A 91 13.84 -2.44 -15.45
C GLN A 91 15.05 -1.57 -15.14
N THR A 92 15.27 -0.56 -15.98
CA THR A 92 16.23 0.50 -15.76
C THR A 92 15.49 1.82 -15.63
N ILE A 93 15.86 2.63 -14.65
CA ILE A 93 15.25 3.96 -14.47
C ILE A 93 15.67 4.85 -15.64
N PRO A 94 14.72 5.43 -16.41
CA PRO A 94 15.07 6.32 -17.50
C PRO A 94 15.85 7.54 -17.01
N GLN A 95 16.87 7.97 -17.76
CA GLN A 95 17.71 9.11 -17.38
C GLN A 95 16.90 10.38 -17.10
N ALA A 96 15.84 10.63 -17.87
CA ALA A 96 14.95 11.77 -17.65
C ALA A 96 14.31 11.79 -16.25
N LEU A 97 14.01 10.62 -15.66
CA LEU A 97 13.49 10.55 -14.29
C LEU A 97 14.57 10.90 -13.26
N LEU A 98 15.79 10.41 -13.44
CA LEU A 98 16.93 10.76 -12.59
C LEU A 98 17.24 12.26 -12.66
N ASP A 99 17.18 12.86 -13.85
CA ASP A 99 17.39 14.29 -14.04
C ASP A 99 16.31 15.12 -13.32
N MET A 100 15.06 14.66 -13.29
CA MET A 100 14.00 15.33 -12.52
C MET A 100 14.27 15.25 -11.01
N CYS A 101 14.72 14.10 -10.49
CA CYS A 101 15.12 13.97 -9.09
C CYS A 101 16.25 14.96 -8.75
N HIS A 102 17.31 15.00 -9.57
CA HIS A 102 18.44 15.90 -9.35
C HIS A 102 18.03 17.38 -9.39
N ARG A 103 17.14 17.77 -10.32
CA ARG A 103 16.59 19.15 -10.39
C ARG A 103 15.81 19.56 -9.14
N GLN A 104 15.18 18.59 -8.46
CA GLN A 104 14.44 18.81 -7.22
C GLN A 104 15.33 18.65 -5.96
N GLY A 105 16.63 18.36 -6.12
CA GLY A 105 17.52 18.07 -5.00
C GLY A 105 17.23 16.73 -4.31
N ILE A 106 16.50 15.82 -4.98
CA ILE A 106 16.17 14.49 -4.46
C ILE A 106 17.31 13.53 -4.80
N VAL A 107 17.87 12.94 -3.74
CA VAL A 107 18.86 11.87 -3.80
C VAL A 107 18.27 10.59 -4.40
N THR A 108 19.00 9.95 -5.31
CA THR A 108 18.55 8.78 -6.11
C THR A 108 19.15 7.46 -5.63
N SER A 109 19.92 7.47 -4.54
CA SER A 109 20.52 6.29 -3.94
C SER A 109 20.44 6.36 -2.41
N GLY A 110 20.46 5.19 -1.75
CA GLY A 110 20.29 5.07 -0.31
C GLY A 110 18.85 4.69 0.08
N ASN A 111 18.51 4.91 1.35
CA ASN A 111 17.18 4.70 1.91
C ASN A 111 16.26 5.92 1.65
N GLY A 112 15.09 5.97 2.30
CA GLY A 112 14.13 7.06 2.13
C GLY A 112 14.66 8.47 2.48
N ALA A 113 15.78 8.57 3.21
CA ALA A 113 16.47 9.82 3.53
C ALA A 113 17.76 10.03 2.72
N GLY A 114 18.09 9.13 1.78
CA GLY A 114 19.33 9.16 0.99
C GLY A 114 20.57 8.61 1.69
N ASN A 115 20.43 7.98 2.85
CA ASN A 115 21.55 7.44 3.61
C ASN A 115 21.66 5.92 3.43
N SER A 116 22.77 5.33 3.88
CA SER A 116 22.92 3.88 3.95
C SER A 116 22.21 3.28 5.17
N GLY A 117 21.78 2.02 5.05
CA GLY A 117 21.18 1.25 6.13
C GLY A 117 19.93 1.90 6.73
N PHE A 118 19.82 1.90 8.05
CA PHE A 118 18.65 2.38 8.79
C PHE A 118 18.75 3.84 9.24
N ASN A 119 19.76 4.60 8.78
CA ASN A 119 19.90 6.00 9.15
C ASN A 119 18.84 6.85 8.42
N LEU A 120 17.77 7.25 9.12
CA LEU A 120 16.70 8.08 8.56
C LEU A 120 16.86 9.58 8.88
N THR A 121 18.03 10.03 9.32
CA THR A 121 18.29 11.46 9.56
C THR A 121 18.11 12.26 8.27
N GLY A 122 17.36 13.37 8.35
CA GLY A 122 17.06 14.23 7.21
C GLY A 122 15.76 13.91 6.48
N LEU A 123 15.05 12.84 6.86
CA LEU A 123 13.71 12.59 6.35
C LEU A 123 12.78 13.76 6.76
N PRO A 124 12.03 14.39 5.82
CA PRO A 124 11.05 15.38 6.20
C PRO A 124 10.00 14.76 7.14
N PRO A 125 9.47 15.53 8.11
CA PRO A 125 8.38 15.06 8.95
C PRO A 125 7.16 14.74 8.09
N ILE A 126 6.36 13.77 8.52
CA ILE A 126 5.05 13.50 7.90
C ILE A 126 4.24 14.80 8.00
N PRO A 127 3.64 15.29 6.90
CA PRO A 127 2.79 16.47 6.95
C PRO A 127 1.69 16.30 8.00
N ASN A 128 1.58 17.27 8.93
CA ASN A 128 0.50 17.32 9.92
C ASN A 128 -0.83 17.68 9.26
#